data_AF-A0A7W1YCC5-F1
#
_entry.id   AF-A0A7W1YCC5-F1
#
_cell.length_a   1.000
_cell.length_b   1.000
_cell.length_c   1.000
_cell.angle_alpha   90.00
_cell.angle_beta   90.00
_cell.angle_gamma   90.00
#
_symmetry.space_group_name_H-M   'P 1'
#
loop_
_entity.id
_entity.type
_entity.pdbx_description
1 polymer ?
#
loop_
_entity_poly.entity_id
_entity_poly.type
_entity_poly.pdbx_seq_one_letter_code
_entity_poly.pdbx_strand_id
1 'polypeptide(L)'
;MSVSQSDFRKALGSFATGVTVITLDHEGEVHGMTANAFSSVSLDPLLVLVCVDKRARTHAHVHAKKRFGVNMLAAAQRPISDYYARPSRTHEHAEEEAGARFDRTAHGTPVLQDAIAYLECRLHTAQD
;
A
#
# COMPACT_ATOMS: atom_id res chain seq x y z
N MET A 1 13.67 -10.81 30.34
CA MET A 1 14.35 -11.01 29.04
C MET A 1 13.79 -9.99 28.06
N SER A 2 14.62 -9.21 27.38
CA SER A 2 14.20 -8.32 26.30
C SER A 2 14.30 -9.05 24.95
N VAL A 3 13.35 -8.78 24.05
CA VAL A 3 13.35 -9.33 22.69
C VAL A 3 14.22 -8.44 21.80
N SER A 4 15.13 -9.02 21.01
CA SER A 4 15.94 -8.24 20.06
C SER A 4 15.11 -7.83 18.82
N GLN A 5 15.49 -6.75 18.14
CA GLN A 5 14.81 -6.34 16.90
C GLN A 5 14.87 -7.43 15.81
N SER A 6 15.98 -8.17 15.73
CA SER A 6 16.15 -9.26 14.78
C SER A 6 15.18 -10.40 15.07
N ASP A 7 15.06 -10.81 16.34
CA ASP A 7 14.14 -11.88 16.74
C ASP A 7 12.69 -11.48 16.51
N PHE A 8 12.33 -10.22 16.80
CA PHE A 8 11.00 -9.69 16.52
C PHE A 8 10.68 -9.71 15.02
N ARG A 9 11.60 -9.26 14.16
CA ARG A 9 11.43 -9.31 12.69
C ARG A 9 11.32 -10.74 12.17
N LYS A 10 12.11 -11.68 12.68
CA LYS A 10 12.03 -13.09 12.31
C LYS A 10 10.68 -13.70 12.70
N ALA A 11 10.21 -13.41 13.90
CA ALA A 11 8.92 -13.87 14.37
C ALA A 11 7.78 -13.34 13.48
N LEU A 12 7.75 -12.03 13.21
CA LEU A 12 6.72 -11.43 12.36
C LEU A 12 6.84 -11.85 10.89
N GLY A 13 8.06 -12.08 10.38
CA GLY A 13 8.26 -12.60 9.03
C GLY A 13 7.75 -14.03 8.83
N SER A 14 7.49 -14.76 9.92
CA SER A 14 6.90 -16.11 9.88
C SER A 14 5.37 -16.09 9.84
N PHE A 15 4.74 -14.94 10.07
CA PHE A 15 3.29 -14.80 10.03
C PHE A 15 2.81 -14.66 8.59
N ALA A 16 1.99 -15.59 8.12
CA ALA A 16 1.42 -15.55 6.78
C ALA A 16 0.47 -14.36 6.64
N THR A 17 0.67 -13.57 5.59
CA THR A 17 -0.13 -12.36 5.29
C THR A 17 -0.46 -12.33 3.80
N GLY A 18 -1.54 -11.63 3.45
CA GLY A 18 -1.73 -11.15 2.09
C GLY A 18 -0.75 -10.01 1.76
N VAL A 19 -0.55 -9.74 0.48
CA VAL A 19 0.25 -8.61 0.02
C VAL A 19 -0.68 -7.56 -0.57
N THR A 20 -0.48 -6.31 -0.17
CA THR A 20 -1.21 -5.17 -0.75
C THR A 20 -0.25 -4.15 -1.34
N VAL A 21 -0.72 -3.39 -2.32
CA VAL A 21 -0.07 -2.16 -2.77
C VAL A 21 -0.99 -0.99 -2.46
N ILE A 22 -0.47 -0.07 -1.66
CA ILE A 22 -1.12 1.22 -1.37
C ILE A 22 -0.80 2.14 -2.53
N THR A 23 -1.81 2.75 -3.15
CA THR A 23 -1.66 3.63 -4.31
C THR A 23 -2.20 5.02 -4.03
N LEU A 24 -1.54 6.04 -4.58
CA LEU A 24 -1.97 7.43 -4.54
C LEU A 24 -1.71 8.08 -5.89
N ASP A 25 -2.58 9.03 -6.24
CA ASP A 25 -2.25 9.97 -7.30
C ASP A 25 -1.24 10.99 -6.80
N HIS A 26 -0.14 11.10 -7.52
CA HIS A 26 0.84 12.16 -7.34
C HIS A 26 1.06 12.87 -8.66
N GLU A 27 0.30 13.94 -8.88
CA GLU A 27 0.45 14.82 -10.05
C GLU A 27 0.23 14.10 -11.38
N GLY A 28 -0.72 13.16 -11.41
CA GLY A 28 -1.01 12.35 -12.60
C GLY A 28 -0.25 11.02 -12.66
N GLU A 29 0.78 10.85 -11.84
CA GLU A 29 1.55 9.61 -11.72
C GLU A 29 1.06 8.74 -10.56
N VAL A 30 1.26 7.42 -10.68
CA VAL A 30 0.91 6.46 -9.63
C VAL A 30 2.06 6.31 -8.66
N HIS A 31 1.91 6.92 -7.48
CA HIS A 31 2.79 6.62 -6.35
C HIS A 31 2.28 5.40 -5.60
N GLY A 32 3.16 4.46 -5.25
CA GLY A 32 2.75 3.27 -4.51
C GLY A 32 3.70 2.82 -3.39
N MET A 33 3.23 1.87 -2.59
CA MET A 33 4.03 1.17 -1.58
C MET A 33 3.45 -0.20 -1.30
N THR A 34 4.31 -1.21 -1.34
CA THR A 34 3.95 -2.54 -0.88
C THR A 34 3.77 -2.55 0.63
N ALA A 35 2.65 -3.09 1.10
CA ALA A 35 2.33 -3.23 2.51
C ALA A 35 1.69 -4.60 2.78
N ASN A 36 2.11 -5.24 3.87
CA ASN A 36 1.44 -6.43 4.42
C ASN A 36 0.86 -6.19 5.82
N ALA A 37 1.15 -5.04 6.44
CA ALA A 37 0.54 -4.59 7.68
C ALA A 37 -0.83 -3.93 7.39
N PHE A 38 -1.78 -4.76 6.94
CA PHE A 38 -3.15 -4.40 6.58
C PHE A 38 -4.15 -5.25 7.38
N SER A 39 -5.24 -4.63 7.84
CA SER A 39 -6.34 -5.34 8.52
C SER A 39 -7.67 -4.63 8.31
N SER A 40 -8.76 -5.40 8.29
CA SER A 40 -10.11 -4.85 8.54
C SER A 40 -10.23 -4.45 10.01
N VAL A 41 -10.98 -3.37 10.29
CA VAL A 41 -11.14 -2.80 11.64
C VAL A 41 -12.60 -2.77 12.06
N SER A 42 -13.51 -2.36 11.18
CA SER A 42 -14.94 -2.27 11.49
C SER A 42 -15.78 -2.45 10.24
N LEU A 43 -17.02 -2.92 10.44
CA LEU A 43 -18.07 -2.98 9.41
C LEU A 43 -19.08 -1.83 9.53
N ASP A 44 -19.14 -1.16 10.68
CA ASP A 44 -19.97 0.03 10.88
C ASP A 44 -19.24 1.01 11.80
N PRO A 45 -18.63 2.08 11.25
CA PRO A 45 -18.43 2.34 9.82
C PRO A 45 -17.42 1.36 9.18
N LEU A 46 -17.43 1.24 7.85
CA LEU A 46 -16.43 0.44 7.12
C LEU A 46 -15.03 1.02 7.31
N LEU A 47 -14.17 0.30 8.03
CA LEU A 47 -12.80 0.74 8.34
C LEU A 47 -11.78 -0.36 8.05
N VAL A 48 -10.65 0.08 7.52
CA VAL A 48 -9.41 -0.70 7.37
C VAL A 48 -8.23 0.08 7.96
N LEU A 49 -7.20 -0.64 8.38
CA LEU A 49 -5.94 -0.11 8.87
C LEU A 49 -4.81 -0.49 7.92
N VAL A 50 -3.90 0.45 7.68
CA VAL A 50 -2.61 0.22 7.04
C VAL A 50 -1.53 0.88 7.90
N CYS A 51 -0.45 0.16 8.21
CA CYS A 51 0.72 0.75 8.86
C CYS A 51 1.73 1.23 7.81
N VAL A 52 2.18 2.47 7.93
CA VAL A 52 3.11 3.10 6.99
C VAL A 52 4.32 3.64 7.77
N ASP A 53 5.54 3.32 7.31
CA ASP A 53 6.74 3.91 7.90
C ASP A 53 6.73 5.43 7.72
N LYS A 54 6.95 6.20 8.79
CA LYS A 54 6.98 7.68 8.77
C LYS A 54 8.02 8.25 7.80
N ARG A 55 9.06 7.48 7.48
CA ARG A 55 10.12 7.85 6.54
C ARG A 55 9.72 7.60 5.08
N ALA A 56 8.66 6.82 4.84
CA ALA A 56 8.18 6.55 3.49
C ALA A 56 7.51 7.79 2.90
N ARG A 57 7.76 8.07 1.61
CA ARG A 57 7.05 9.15 0.88
C ARG A 57 5.53 8.96 0.90
N THR A 58 5.08 7.71 0.89
CA THR A 58 3.67 7.33 1.01
C THR A 58 3.01 7.92 2.25
N HIS A 59 3.71 7.97 3.39
CA HIS A 59 3.20 8.59 4.60
C HIS A 59 2.88 10.08 4.35
N ALA A 60 3.82 10.83 3.79
CA ALA A 60 3.61 12.24 3.46
C ALA A 60 2.47 12.45 2.46
N HIS A 61 2.38 11.60 1.43
CA HIS A 61 1.32 11.70 0.42
C HIS A 61 -0.07 11.36 0.98
N VAL A 62 -0.19 10.33 1.83
CA VAL A 62 -1.46 9.97 2.49
C VAL A 62 -1.93 11.11 3.39
N HIS A 63 -1.04 11.74 4.15
CA HIS A 63 -1.39 12.88 5.00
C HIS A 63 -1.82 14.12 4.19
N ALA A 64 -1.18 14.38 3.05
CA ALA A 64 -1.51 15.51 2.18
C ALA A 64 -2.83 15.32 1.43
N LYS A 65 -3.03 14.16 0.78
CA LYS A 65 -4.19 13.89 -0.09
C LYS A 65 -5.39 13.32 0.68
N LYS A 66 -5.15 12.66 1.82
CA LYS A 66 -6.16 11.97 2.65
C LYS A 66 -7.00 10.94 1.88
N ARG A 67 -6.57 10.53 0.69
CA ARG A 67 -7.21 9.51 -0.15
C ARG A 67 -6.14 8.61 -0.74
N PHE A 68 -6.42 7.31 -0.78
CA PHE A 68 -5.50 6.28 -1.24
C PHE A 68 -6.26 5.01 -1.63
N GLY A 69 -5.69 4.23 -2.54
CA GLY A 69 -6.15 2.91 -2.90
C GLY A 69 -5.44 1.84 -2.07
N VAL A 70 -6.12 0.74 -1.80
CA VAL A 70 -5.53 -0.48 -1.24
C VAL A 70 -5.82 -1.61 -2.21
N ASN A 71 -4.79 -2.19 -2.83
CA ASN A 71 -4.93 -3.22 -3.85
C ASN A 71 -4.41 -4.55 -3.33
N MET A 72 -5.28 -5.55 -3.18
CA MET A 72 -4.93 -6.89 -2.70
C MET A 72 -4.41 -7.72 -3.88
N LEU A 73 -3.16 -8.16 -3.80
CA LEU A 73 -2.48 -8.74 -4.96
C LEU A 73 -2.75 -10.24 -5.13
N ALA A 74 -2.87 -10.66 -6.39
CA ALA A 74 -2.77 -12.06 -6.78
C ALA A 74 -1.31 -12.54 -6.76
N ALA A 75 -1.09 -13.85 -6.66
CA ALA A 75 0.26 -14.43 -6.63
C ALA A 75 1.11 -14.06 -7.86
N ALA A 76 0.48 -13.95 -9.03
CA ALA A 76 1.14 -13.55 -10.28
C ALA A 76 1.65 -12.10 -10.26
N GLN A 77 1.12 -11.24 -9.37
CA GLN A 77 1.50 -9.83 -9.24
C GLN A 77 2.68 -9.60 -8.29
N ARG A 78 3.42 -10.65 -7.91
CA ARG A 78 4.66 -10.53 -7.15
C ARG A 78 5.65 -9.51 -7.74
N PRO A 79 5.88 -9.43 -9.06
CA PRO A 79 6.78 -8.41 -9.62
C PRO A 79 6.37 -6.97 -9.27
N ILE A 80 5.06 -6.68 -9.23
CA ILE A 80 4.51 -5.38 -8.85
C ILE A 80 4.79 -5.09 -7.37
N SER A 81 4.59 -6.07 -6.49
CA SER A 81 4.96 -5.98 -5.08
C SER A 81 6.46 -5.71 -4.90
N ASP A 82 7.31 -6.44 -5.63
CA ASP A 82 8.76 -6.31 -5.54
C ASP A 82 9.24 -4.94 -6.07
N TYR A 83 8.51 -4.33 -7.01
CA TYR A 83 8.75 -2.96 -7.48
C TYR A 83 8.42 -1.94 -6.38
N TYR A 84 7.19 -1.95 -5.86
CA TYR A 84 6.72 -0.97 -4.86
C TYR A 84 7.25 -1.23 -3.44
N ALA A 85 8.02 -2.29 -3.22
CA ALA A 85 8.78 -2.52 -1.98
C ALA A 85 10.14 -1.81 -1.99
N ARG A 86 10.64 -1.38 -3.16
CA ARG A 86 11.95 -0.71 -3.26
C ARG A 86 11.86 0.72 -2.75
N PRO A 87 12.88 1.21 -2.01
CA PRO A 87 12.98 2.63 -1.69
C PRO A 87 13.29 3.43 -2.97
N SER A 88 12.28 3.79 -3.74
CA SER A 88 12.45 4.63 -4.93
C SER A 88 12.29 6.11 -4.62
N ARG A 89 13.09 6.96 -5.28
CA ARG A 89 12.96 8.42 -5.17
C ARG A 89 11.80 8.93 -6.02
N THR A 90 11.48 8.29 -7.15
CA THR A 90 10.37 8.63 -8.05
C THR A 90 9.70 7.34 -8.57
N HIS A 91 8.39 7.38 -8.78
CA HIS A 91 7.61 6.31 -9.42
C HIS A 91 7.18 6.76 -10.83
N GLU A 92 8.05 7.53 -11.49
CA GLU A 92 7.85 7.96 -12.87
C GLU A 92 7.85 6.72 -13.76
N HIS A 93 6.88 6.60 -14.66
CA HIS A 93 6.71 5.43 -15.54
C HIS A 93 6.49 4.11 -14.78
N ALA A 94 5.94 4.15 -13.57
CA ALA A 94 5.71 2.95 -12.76
C ALA A 94 4.89 1.86 -13.46
N GLU A 95 3.98 2.23 -14.37
CA GLU A 95 3.23 1.25 -15.17
C GLU A 95 4.13 0.40 -16.07
N GLU A 96 5.09 1.03 -16.75
CA GLU A 96 6.03 0.34 -17.64
C GLU A 96 7.04 -0.48 -16.83
N GLU A 97 7.64 0.12 -15.80
CA GLU A 97 8.68 -0.54 -15.01
C GLU A 97 8.16 -1.68 -14.13
N ALA A 98 6.96 -1.51 -13.55
CA ALA A 98 6.34 -2.55 -12.72
C ALA A 98 5.57 -3.58 -13.56
N GLY A 99 5.34 -3.34 -14.85
CA GLY A 99 4.42 -4.12 -15.66
C GLY A 99 2.99 -4.07 -15.11
N ALA A 100 2.58 -2.92 -14.60
CA ALA A 100 1.30 -2.70 -13.94
C ALA A 100 0.40 -1.81 -14.81
N ARG A 101 -0.92 -2.00 -14.70
CA ARG A 101 -1.92 -1.11 -15.29
C ARG A 101 -2.86 -0.63 -14.21
N PHE A 102 -3.11 0.67 -14.16
CA PHE A 102 -4.02 1.26 -13.19
C PHE A 102 -5.23 1.88 -13.86
N ASP A 103 -6.40 1.55 -13.33
CA ASP A 103 -7.60 2.35 -13.55
C ASP A 103 -7.67 3.47 -12.52
N ARG A 104 -8.50 4.47 -12.79
CA ARG A 104 -8.79 5.55 -11.84
C ARG A 104 -10.26 5.50 -11.44
N THR A 105 -10.49 5.52 -10.14
CA THR A 105 -11.85 5.66 -9.58
C THR A 105 -12.45 7.03 -9.90
N ALA A 106 -13.73 7.21 -9.58
CA ALA A 106 -14.43 8.48 -9.77
C ALA A 106 -13.80 9.67 -9.01
N HIS A 107 -13.00 9.44 -7.97
CA HIS A 107 -12.25 10.48 -7.27
C HIS A 107 -10.77 10.55 -7.67
N GLY A 108 -10.39 9.84 -8.74
CA GLY A 108 -9.04 9.87 -9.30
C GLY A 108 -8.02 8.97 -8.60
N THR A 109 -8.43 8.21 -7.58
CA THR A 109 -7.54 7.27 -6.88
C THR A 109 -7.13 6.13 -7.82
N PRO A 110 -5.83 5.88 -8.06
CA PRO A 110 -5.37 4.77 -8.88
C PRO A 110 -5.68 3.43 -8.21
N VAL A 111 -6.19 2.46 -8.96
CA VAL A 111 -6.46 1.09 -8.52
C VAL A 111 -5.91 0.11 -9.54
N LEU A 112 -5.31 -0.97 -9.05
CA LEU A 112 -4.54 -1.90 -9.87
C LEU A 112 -5.48 -2.88 -10.60
N GLN A 113 -5.33 -3.00 -11.91
CA GLN A 113 -6.02 -4.01 -12.70
C GLN A 113 -5.60 -5.43 -12.28
N ASP A 114 -6.53 -6.37 -12.36
CA ASP A 114 -6.32 -7.79 -12.00
C ASP A 114 -5.91 -8.06 -10.55
N ALA A 115 -5.95 -7.04 -9.68
CA ALA A 115 -5.90 -7.25 -8.23
C ALA A 115 -7.08 -8.12 -7.80
N ILE A 116 -6.89 -8.96 -6.78
CA ILE A 116 -7.97 -9.80 -6.21
C ILE A 116 -9.16 -8.93 -5.80
N ALA A 117 -8.87 -7.79 -5.19
CA ALA A 117 -9.82 -6.74 -4.86
C ALA A 117 -9.08 -5.42 -4.66
N TYR A 118 -9.79 -4.31 -4.78
CA TYR A 118 -9.29 -2.99 -4.39
C TYR A 118 -10.30 -2.25 -3.54
N LEU A 119 -9.79 -1.35 -2.69
CA LEU A 119 -10.57 -0.42 -1.89
C LEU A 119 -10.10 1.00 -2.18
N GLU A 120 -11.04 1.91 -2.42
CA GLU A 120 -10.76 3.34 -2.34
C GLU A 120 -11.05 3.84 -0.92
N CYS A 121 -10.02 4.40 -0.28
CA CYS A 121 -10.07 4.80 1.12
C CYS A 121 -9.90 6.31 1.26
N ARG A 122 -10.55 6.87 2.30
CA ARG A 122 -10.26 8.20 2.83
C ARG A 122 -9.69 8.07 4.24
N LEU A 123 -8.63 8.82 4.54
CA LEU A 123 -8.01 8.81 5.85
C LEU A 123 -9.01 9.27 6.92
N HIS A 124 -9.37 8.36 7.83
CA HIS A 124 -10.25 8.64 8.95
C HIS A 124 -9.48 9.20 10.15
N THR A 125 -8.37 8.55 10.52
CA THR A 125 -7.49 8.93 11.63
C THR A 125 -6.09 8.36 11.39
N ALA A 126 -5.05 9.00 11.92
CA ALA A 126 -3.67 8.52 11.92
C ALA A 126 -3.15 8.52 13.36
N GLN A 127 -2.36 7.50 13.73
CA GLN A 127 -1.80 7.31 15.06
C GLN A 127 -0.33 6.94 14.95
N ASP A 128 0.44 7.34 15.97
CA ASP A 128 1.89 7.25 16.03
C ASP A 128 2.41 6.14 16.95
#